data_AF-A0A0D7QIU8-F1
#
_entry.id   AF-A0A0D7QIU8-F1
#
_cell.length_a   1.000
_cell.length_b   1.000
_cell.length_c   1.000
_cell.angle_alpha   90.00
_cell.angle_beta   90.00
_cell.angle_gamma   90.00
#
_symmetry.space_group_name_H-M   'P 1'
#
loop_
_entity.id
_entity.type
_entity.pdbx_description
1 polymer ?
#
loop_
_entity_poly.entity_id
_entity_poly.type
_entity_poly.pdbx_seq_one_letter_code
_entity_poly.pdbx_strand_id
1 'polypeptide(L)'
;MTSAANNLPLRFVQIGDLHLTGDGLQNRQDFVRIVHELNRHAGSMLDFVYLPGDNADDGTDDQFSLVRGGLNELRLHWHAIPGDHDFKPRSLESFYRGLNARKLPYVEEVRGCRCLFLDVVTQGTGGPDFKLGSDQFAWLKDQLEAAKQDGNACVVFMHAYPADLGEEAEELTQLLDQSSTVLVAMGHTHYNEIAHDGRTIYAATRSTGQIEEGPVGFSFAAVDGNVVSWRFKPLESSWPFVMITSPADRRLALRGHQTERAREVRACAWGAAPVVRAQFRVDEGPWQPMSMGERGLFTAPLDVDRQRFRIEVCVTDQRDESDTDTIAYDDAGDLDWRSTGSDSNAIGAWPERHLFGTQLGPNRHGRKW
;
A
#
# COMPACT_ATOMS: atom_id res chain seq x y z
N MET A 1 -23.30 4.04 -22.57
CA MET A 1 -21.98 4.67 -22.75
C MET A 1 -21.89 5.80 -21.75
N THR A 2 -21.55 5.48 -20.51
CA THR A 2 -21.15 6.47 -19.52
C THR A 2 -19.76 6.95 -19.91
N SER A 3 -19.66 8.25 -20.20
CA SER A 3 -18.39 8.96 -20.36
C SER A 3 -17.44 8.57 -19.23
N ALA A 4 -16.29 7.98 -19.56
CA ALA A 4 -15.17 7.72 -18.66
C ALA A 4 -14.50 9.05 -18.28
N ALA A 5 -15.27 9.96 -17.66
CA ALA A 5 -14.78 11.23 -17.19
C ALA A 5 -13.84 10.99 -16.00
N ASN A 6 -12.53 11.11 -16.23
CA ASN A 6 -11.51 11.54 -15.26
C ASN A 6 -11.66 11.04 -13.81
N ASN A 7 -11.93 9.75 -13.55
CA ASN A 7 -11.90 9.27 -12.18
C ASN A 7 -10.44 9.04 -11.76
N LEU A 8 -9.92 9.93 -10.92
CA LEU A 8 -8.57 9.77 -10.36
C LEU A 8 -8.53 8.51 -9.49
N PRO A 9 -7.48 7.67 -9.58
CA PRO A 9 -7.32 6.53 -8.69
C PRO A 9 -7.10 7.01 -7.25
N LEU A 10 -7.50 6.18 -6.28
CA LEU A 10 -7.01 6.31 -4.90
C LEU A 10 -5.49 6.14 -4.95
N ARG A 11 -4.74 7.08 -4.34
CA ARG A 11 -3.28 7.04 -4.29
C ARG A 11 -2.80 7.39 -2.90
N PHE A 12 -2.03 6.49 -2.30
CA PHE A 12 -1.45 6.73 -1.00
C PHE A 12 -0.02 6.25 -0.94
N VAL A 13 0.71 6.79 0.02
CA VAL A 13 2.03 6.29 0.39
C VAL A 13 1.92 5.58 1.73
N GLN A 14 2.59 4.46 1.86
CA GLN A 14 2.77 3.79 3.14
C GLN A 14 4.23 3.91 3.60
N ILE A 15 4.41 4.40 4.83
CA ILE A 15 5.69 4.41 5.53
C ILE A 15 5.65 3.21 6.47
N GLY A 16 6.50 2.21 6.23
CA GLY A 16 6.49 0.99 7.06
C GLY A 16 6.97 1.24 8.49
N ASP A 17 6.78 0.22 9.33
CA ASP A 17 6.95 0.17 10.79
C ASP A 17 8.11 1.06 11.27
N LEU A 18 7.81 2.12 12.01
CA LEU A 18 8.81 3.14 12.34
C LEU A 18 9.75 2.68 13.47
N HIS A 19 9.24 1.92 14.45
CA HIS A 19 9.91 1.53 15.69
C HIS A 19 10.73 2.66 16.32
N LEU A 20 10.16 3.87 16.43
CA LEU A 20 10.92 4.99 17.00
C LEU A 20 11.22 4.72 18.48
N THR A 21 12.50 4.82 18.85
CA THR A 21 12.98 4.67 20.23
C THR A 21 13.65 5.93 20.77
N GLY A 22 14.42 6.65 19.94
CA GLY A 22 15.17 7.84 20.35
C GLY A 22 15.43 8.83 19.20
N ASP A 23 15.56 10.11 19.53
CA ASP A 23 15.64 11.22 18.56
C ASP A 23 16.88 11.15 17.64
N GLY A 24 18.02 10.68 18.17
CA GLY A 24 19.29 10.63 17.45
C GLY A 24 19.49 9.38 16.58
N LEU A 25 18.53 8.46 16.53
CA LEU A 25 18.69 7.17 15.85
C LEU A 25 18.37 7.25 14.36
N GLN A 26 18.92 6.30 13.60
CA GLN A 26 18.84 6.29 12.14
C GLN A 26 17.40 6.27 11.64
N ASN A 27 16.53 5.46 12.23
CA ASN A 27 15.13 5.37 11.85
C ASN A 27 14.35 6.68 12.05
N ARG A 28 14.70 7.48 13.06
CA ARG A 28 14.14 8.84 13.21
C ARG A 28 14.63 9.77 12.11
N GLN A 29 15.92 9.72 11.78
CA GLN A 29 16.50 10.53 10.69
C GLN A 29 15.87 10.16 9.34
N ASP A 30 15.69 8.86 9.09
CA ASP A 30 15.07 8.34 7.87
C ASP A 30 13.59 8.72 7.81
N PHE A 31 12.84 8.62 8.90
CA PHE A 31 11.44 9.07 8.94
C PHE A 31 11.31 10.56 8.60
N VAL A 32 12.13 11.42 9.21
CA VAL A 32 12.16 12.86 8.89
C VAL A 32 12.51 13.10 7.43
N ARG A 33 13.50 12.36 6.88
CA ARG A 33 13.85 12.43 5.46
C ARG A 33 12.68 12.00 4.57
N ILE A 34 11.99 10.92 4.88
CA ILE A 34 10.78 10.48 4.15
C ILE A 34 9.72 11.59 4.16
N VAL A 35 9.44 12.20 5.32
CA VAL A 35 8.50 13.32 5.41
C VAL A 35 8.91 14.49 4.52
N HIS A 36 10.20 14.87 4.51
CA HIS A 36 10.70 15.95 3.66
C HIS A 36 10.62 15.62 2.17
N GLU A 37 10.93 14.39 1.78
CA GLU A 37 10.79 13.89 0.42
C GLU A 37 9.32 13.97 -0.05
N LEU A 38 8.38 13.47 0.75
CA LEU A 38 6.94 13.49 0.43
C LEU A 38 6.40 14.92 0.32
N ASN A 39 6.77 15.80 1.25
CA ASN A 39 6.39 17.21 1.23
C ASN A 39 6.92 17.93 -0.01
N ARG A 40 8.12 17.58 -0.48
CA ARG A 40 8.76 18.23 -1.62
C ARG A 40 8.24 17.71 -2.96
N HIS A 41 8.02 16.40 -3.08
CA HIS A 41 7.84 15.75 -4.38
C HIS A 41 6.42 15.23 -4.65
N ALA A 42 5.67 14.85 -3.62
CA ALA A 42 4.36 14.23 -3.82
C ALA A 42 3.23 15.27 -3.72
N GLY A 43 3.23 16.10 -2.67
CA GLY A 43 2.24 17.16 -2.47
C GLY A 43 0.79 16.67 -2.66
N SER A 44 -0.09 17.54 -3.18
CA SER A 44 -1.52 17.23 -3.36
C SER A 44 -1.85 16.12 -4.39
N MET A 45 -0.85 15.46 -4.96
CA MET A 45 -1.04 14.32 -5.86
C MET A 45 -1.31 13.00 -5.12
N LEU A 46 -1.07 12.95 -3.81
CA LEU A 46 -1.51 11.85 -2.95
C LEU A 46 -2.81 12.23 -2.24
N ASP A 47 -3.64 11.23 -1.98
CA ASP A 47 -4.84 11.40 -1.15
C ASP A 47 -4.45 11.36 0.35
N PHE A 48 -3.54 10.47 0.75
CA PHE A 48 -2.99 10.44 2.11
C PHE A 48 -1.66 9.67 2.24
N VAL A 49 -1.04 9.78 3.42
CA VAL A 49 0.06 8.94 3.90
C VAL A 49 -0.48 7.98 4.97
N TYR A 50 -0.02 6.74 5.00
CA TYR A 50 -0.46 5.70 5.92
C TYR A 50 0.72 5.15 6.73
N LEU A 51 0.52 5.03 8.04
CA LEU A 51 1.43 4.38 8.98
C LEU A 51 0.74 3.09 9.49
N PRO A 52 1.29 1.89 9.18
CA PRO A 52 0.60 0.62 9.33
C PRO A 52 0.69 0.00 10.72
N GLY A 53 1.14 0.75 11.73
CA GLY A 53 1.45 0.24 13.06
C GLY A 53 2.93 0.26 13.37
N ASP A 54 3.28 -0.21 14.56
CA ASP A 54 4.63 -0.20 15.13
C ASP A 54 5.33 1.14 14.95
N ASN A 55 4.58 2.20 15.32
CA ASN A 55 5.04 3.57 15.21
C ASN A 55 6.10 3.87 16.29
N ALA A 56 5.84 3.44 17.51
CA ALA A 56 6.75 3.47 18.65
C ALA A 56 7.19 2.04 18.98
N ASP A 57 8.48 1.85 19.29
CA ASP A 57 8.98 0.49 19.53
C ASP A 57 8.51 -0.11 20.87
N ASP A 58 8.22 0.71 21.88
CA ASP A 58 7.76 0.27 23.20
C ASP A 58 6.47 0.97 23.67
N GLY A 59 5.78 1.67 22.77
CA GLY A 59 4.52 2.35 23.06
C GLY A 59 4.59 3.48 24.11
N THR A 60 5.78 4.04 24.37
CA THR A 60 5.95 5.08 25.40
C THR A 60 5.56 6.48 24.90
N ASP A 61 5.21 7.37 25.82
CA ASP A 61 4.87 8.77 25.50
C ASP A 61 6.02 9.53 24.81
N ASP A 62 7.26 9.28 25.24
CA ASP A 62 8.44 9.90 24.65
C ASP A 62 8.60 9.46 23.20
N GLN A 63 8.41 8.16 22.92
CA GLN A 63 8.49 7.63 21.55
C GLN A 63 7.38 8.18 20.66
N PHE A 64 6.13 8.26 21.14
CA PHE A 64 5.04 8.89 20.38
C PHE A 64 5.25 10.39 20.18
N SER A 65 5.97 11.06 21.09
CA SER A 65 6.37 12.46 20.88
C SER A 65 7.35 12.60 19.70
N LEU A 66 8.24 11.63 19.48
CA LEU A 66 9.12 11.59 18.30
C LEU A 66 8.30 11.38 17.01
N VAL A 67 7.35 10.43 17.03
CA VAL A 67 6.46 10.17 15.88
C VAL A 67 5.66 11.43 15.55
N ARG A 68 5.05 12.06 16.57
CA ARG A 68 4.29 13.30 16.43
C ARG A 68 5.14 14.43 15.88
N GLY A 69 6.41 14.52 16.27
CA GLY A 69 7.38 15.48 15.73
C GLY A 69 7.47 15.41 14.21
N GLY A 70 7.68 14.21 13.65
CA GLY A 70 7.71 14.02 12.20
C GLY A 70 6.35 14.27 11.52
N LEU A 71 5.25 13.78 12.12
CA LEU A 71 3.90 14.00 11.57
C LEU A 71 3.45 15.47 11.59
N ASN A 72 3.94 16.28 12.53
CA ASN A 72 3.68 17.73 12.55
C ASN A 72 4.35 18.46 11.36
N GLU A 73 5.45 17.91 10.83
CA GLU A 73 6.12 18.45 9.64
C GLU A 73 5.47 17.99 8.34
N LEU A 74 4.75 16.86 8.36
CA LEU A 74 4.06 16.31 7.19
C LEU A 74 2.87 17.19 6.80
N ARG A 75 2.89 17.68 5.56
CA ARG A 75 1.85 18.57 4.99
C ARG A 75 0.71 17.82 4.31
N LEU A 76 0.80 16.50 4.28
CA LEU A 76 -0.18 15.61 3.69
C LEU A 76 -1.12 15.09 4.77
N HIS A 77 -2.37 14.82 4.36
CA HIS A 77 -3.28 14.08 5.23
C HIS A 77 -2.66 12.71 5.55
N TRP A 78 -2.84 12.25 6.78
CA TRP A 78 -2.27 10.98 7.21
C TRP A 78 -3.23 10.19 8.08
N HIS A 79 -3.11 8.87 7.97
CA HIS A 79 -3.78 7.90 8.83
C HIS A 79 -2.71 7.05 9.51
N ALA A 80 -2.92 6.75 10.78
CA ALA A 80 -2.09 5.82 11.52
C ALA A 80 -3.00 4.82 12.24
N ILE A 81 -2.58 3.56 12.24
CA ILE A 81 -3.13 2.51 13.10
C ILE A 81 -2.04 2.06 14.09
N PRO A 82 -2.40 1.42 15.21
CA PRO A 82 -1.44 0.82 16.12
C PRO A 82 -0.94 -0.54 15.60
N GLY A 83 0.31 -0.87 15.93
CA GLY A 83 0.85 -2.23 15.85
C GLY A 83 1.10 -2.84 17.22
N ASP A 84 1.66 -4.05 17.27
CA ASP A 84 1.82 -4.75 18.54
C ASP A 84 2.89 -4.13 19.45
N HIS A 85 3.92 -3.49 18.89
CA HIS A 85 4.90 -2.73 19.64
C HIS A 85 4.29 -1.47 20.29
N ASP A 86 3.36 -0.81 19.61
CA ASP A 86 2.61 0.33 20.15
C ASP A 86 1.79 -0.06 21.39
N PHE A 87 1.39 -1.34 21.51
CA PHE A 87 0.58 -1.88 22.60
C PHE A 87 1.39 -2.58 23.70
N LYS A 88 2.73 -2.62 23.64
CA LYS A 88 3.58 -3.19 24.71
C LYS A 88 3.23 -2.73 26.14
N PRO A 89 2.83 -1.45 26.39
CA PRO A 89 2.33 -1.00 27.69
C PRO A 89 0.99 -1.60 28.14
N ARG A 90 0.37 -2.47 27.32
CA ARG A 90 -0.99 -3.00 27.47
C ARG A 90 -2.08 -1.92 27.44
N SER A 91 -1.80 -0.83 26.74
CA SER A 91 -2.70 0.29 26.55
C SER A 91 -2.28 1.09 25.31
N LEU A 92 -3.26 1.56 24.53
CA LEU A 92 -3.04 2.51 23.42
C LEU A 92 -3.24 3.96 23.84
N GLU A 93 -3.31 4.27 25.14
CA GLU A 93 -3.48 5.65 25.61
C GLU A 93 -2.39 6.58 25.09
N SER A 94 -1.12 6.15 25.12
CA SER A 94 0.01 6.93 24.60
C SER A 94 -0.09 7.16 23.10
N PHE A 95 -0.52 6.14 22.32
CA PHE A 95 -0.76 6.26 20.88
C PHE A 95 -1.82 7.33 20.59
N TYR A 96 -3.00 7.21 21.20
CA TYR A 96 -4.10 8.14 20.95
C TYR A 96 -3.81 9.55 21.47
N ARG A 97 -3.18 9.68 22.65
CA ARG A 97 -2.82 10.98 23.24
C ARG A 97 -1.70 11.65 22.44
N GLY A 98 -0.59 10.94 22.22
CA GLY A 98 0.61 11.48 21.59
C GLY A 98 0.38 11.84 20.12
N LEU A 99 -0.37 11.02 19.39
CA LEU A 99 -0.66 11.28 17.97
C LEU A 99 -1.95 12.09 17.75
N ASN A 100 -2.81 12.23 18.76
CA ASN A 100 -4.18 12.70 18.57
C ASN A 100 -4.87 11.95 17.40
N ALA A 101 -4.65 10.64 17.32
CA ALA A 101 -5.13 9.79 16.24
C ALA A 101 -6.66 9.63 16.30
N ARG A 102 -7.29 9.49 15.13
CA ARG A 102 -8.72 9.16 15.04
C ARG A 102 -8.98 7.81 15.71
N LYS A 103 -10.08 7.71 16.46
CA LYS A 103 -10.46 6.46 17.12
C LYS A 103 -10.84 5.39 16.11
N LEU A 104 -10.30 4.19 16.31
CA LEU A 104 -10.55 2.99 15.51
C LEU A 104 -11.70 2.16 16.11
N PRO A 105 -12.41 1.37 15.27
CA PRO A 105 -12.32 1.36 13.81
C PRO A 105 -12.98 2.61 13.19
N TYR A 106 -12.60 2.95 11.96
CA TYR A 106 -13.33 3.96 11.19
C TYR A 106 -13.23 3.73 9.68
N VAL A 107 -14.14 4.40 8.95
CA VAL A 107 -14.20 4.40 7.50
C VAL A 107 -13.97 5.81 6.94
N GLU A 108 -13.35 5.86 5.76
CA GLU A 108 -13.27 7.04 4.91
C GLU A 108 -13.54 6.67 3.44
N GLU A 109 -14.27 7.52 2.72
CA GLU A 109 -14.55 7.32 1.30
C GLU A 109 -13.65 8.24 0.47
N VAL A 110 -12.78 7.65 -0.34
CA VAL A 110 -11.75 8.35 -1.09
C VAL A 110 -11.71 7.80 -2.50
N ARG A 111 -11.95 8.65 -3.51
CA ARG A 111 -11.86 8.29 -4.94
C ARG A 111 -12.70 7.06 -5.35
N GLY A 112 -13.88 6.90 -4.76
CA GLY A 112 -14.75 5.74 -5.02
C GLY A 112 -14.29 4.44 -4.35
N CYS A 113 -13.28 4.52 -3.49
CA CYS A 113 -12.87 3.44 -2.60
C CYS A 113 -13.41 3.68 -1.20
N ARG A 114 -13.80 2.60 -0.53
CA ARG A 114 -14.12 2.60 0.89
C ARG A 114 -12.91 2.11 1.67
N CYS A 115 -12.24 3.03 2.36
CA CYS A 115 -11.03 2.79 3.14
C CYS A 115 -11.41 2.48 4.60
N LEU A 116 -11.12 1.27 5.06
CA LEU A 116 -11.48 0.76 6.39
C LEU A 116 -10.23 0.63 7.25
N PHE A 117 -10.16 1.37 8.35
CA PHE A 117 -9.02 1.36 9.27
C PHE A 117 -9.39 0.60 10.54
N LEU A 118 -8.61 -0.44 10.84
CA LEU A 118 -8.90 -1.40 11.91
C LEU A 118 -7.83 -1.36 13.01
N ASP A 119 -8.25 -1.73 14.22
CA ASP A 119 -7.37 -2.01 15.36
C ASP A 119 -7.40 -3.51 15.62
N VAL A 120 -6.29 -4.19 15.37
CA VAL A 120 -6.16 -5.64 15.59
C VAL A 120 -5.37 -5.99 16.84
N VAL A 121 -4.97 -5.01 17.65
CA VAL A 121 -4.07 -5.25 18.81
C VAL A 121 -4.77 -5.10 20.15
N THR A 122 -5.75 -4.21 20.26
CA THR A 122 -6.40 -3.90 21.55
C THR A 122 -7.17 -5.08 22.15
N GLN A 123 -7.74 -5.96 21.32
CA GLN A 123 -8.44 -7.17 21.78
C GLN A 123 -7.52 -8.39 21.95
N GLY A 124 -6.28 -8.29 21.48
CA GLY A 124 -5.26 -9.30 21.68
C GLY A 124 -4.50 -9.11 23.00
N THR A 125 -3.45 -9.89 23.18
CA THR A 125 -2.52 -9.75 24.31
C THR A 125 -1.26 -8.95 23.98
N GLY A 126 -1.11 -8.44 22.75
CA GLY A 126 0.12 -7.81 22.27
C GLY A 126 1.23 -8.82 21.93
N GLY A 127 2.27 -8.37 21.24
CA GLY A 127 3.10 -9.28 20.45
C GLY A 127 2.31 -9.85 19.27
N PRO A 128 2.53 -11.10 18.83
CA PRO A 128 1.88 -11.65 17.63
C PRO A 128 0.42 -12.08 17.83
N ASP A 129 -0.20 -11.80 18.98
CA ASP A 129 -1.60 -12.15 19.26
C ASP A 129 -2.52 -11.00 18.85
N PHE A 130 -3.10 -11.13 17.65
CA PHE A 130 -3.98 -10.14 17.04
C PHE A 130 -5.44 -10.59 17.10
N LYS A 131 -6.37 -9.66 17.37
CA LYS A 131 -7.82 -9.89 17.39
C LYS A 131 -8.59 -8.61 17.05
N LEU A 132 -9.70 -8.75 16.31
CA LEU A 132 -10.68 -7.68 16.10
C LEU A 132 -11.69 -7.62 17.25
N GLY A 133 -12.12 -8.77 17.75
CA GLY A 133 -13.22 -8.90 18.70
C GLY A 133 -14.60 -8.66 18.08
N SER A 134 -15.64 -9.18 18.75
CA SER A 134 -17.00 -9.28 18.19
C SER A 134 -17.61 -7.96 17.67
N ASP A 135 -17.45 -6.85 18.38
CA ASP A 135 -18.04 -5.56 18.00
C ASP A 135 -17.42 -5.00 16.71
N GLN A 136 -16.09 -5.03 16.61
CA GLN A 136 -15.38 -4.55 15.42
C GLN A 136 -15.55 -5.50 14.25
N PHE A 137 -15.64 -6.81 14.50
CA PHE A 137 -15.93 -7.79 13.47
C PHE A 137 -17.32 -7.58 12.86
N ALA A 138 -18.34 -7.35 13.70
CA ALA A 138 -19.69 -7.00 13.24
C ALA A 138 -19.70 -5.69 12.45
N TRP A 139 -18.99 -4.66 12.95
CA TRP A 139 -18.83 -3.40 12.24
C TRP A 139 -18.17 -3.58 10.86
N LEU A 140 -17.09 -4.36 10.77
CA LEU A 140 -16.39 -4.63 9.52
C LEU A 140 -17.31 -5.31 8.51
N LYS A 141 -18.06 -6.32 8.95
CA LYS A 141 -19.04 -7.01 8.11
C LYS A 141 -20.08 -6.05 7.51
N ASP A 142 -20.63 -5.15 8.33
CA ASP A 142 -21.58 -4.15 7.86
C ASP A 142 -20.96 -3.18 6.84
N GLN A 143 -19.70 -2.76 7.05
CA GLN A 143 -19.02 -1.86 6.11
C GLN A 143 -18.71 -2.53 4.77
N LEU A 144 -18.30 -3.79 4.79
CA LEU A 144 -18.00 -4.57 3.59
C LEU A 144 -19.25 -4.88 2.78
N GLU A 145 -20.37 -5.20 3.44
CA GLU A 145 -21.65 -5.41 2.77
C GLU A 145 -22.16 -4.11 2.13
N ALA A 146 -22.06 -2.97 2.83
CA ALA A 146 -22.41 -1.67 2.27
C ALA A 146 -21.56 -1.33 1.02
N ALA A 147 -20.24 -1.56 1.08
CA ALA A 147 -19.36 -1.32 -0.06
C ALA A 147 -19.75 -2.13 -1.30
N LYS A 148 -20.11 -3.41 -1.07
CA LYS A 148 -20.54 -4.32 -2.13
C LYS A 148 -21.86 -3.88 -2.75
N GLN A 149 -22.81 -3.40 -1.95
CA GLN A 149 -24.08 -2.86 -2.43
C GLN A 149 -23.90 -1.58 -3.25
N ASP A 150 -22.97 -0.72 -2.86
CA ASP A 150 -22.65 0.52 -3.55
C ASP A 150 -21.76 0.32 -4.79
N GLY A 151 -21.17 -0.87 -4.95
CA GLY A 151 -20.23 -1.17 -6.03
C GLY A 151 -18.85 -0.52 -5.85
N ASN A 152 -18.50 -0.14 -4.62
CA ASN A 152 -17.22 0.46 -4.28
C ASN A 152 -16.16 -0.61 -4.00
N ALA A 153 -14.93 -0.38 -4.46
CA ALA A 153 -13.78 -1.18 -4.03
C ALA A 153 -13.48 -0.91 -2.55
N CYS A 154 -13.15 -1.95 -1.80
CA CYS A 154 -12.73 -1.84 -0.41
C CYS A 154 -11.21 -1.92 -0.28
N VAL A 155 -10.65 -1.04 0.55
CA VAL A 155 -9.25 -1.11 0.98
C VAL A 155 -9.23 -1.19 2.50
N VAL A 156 -8.66 -2.26 3.03
CA VAL A 156 -8.56 -2.50 4.46
C VAL A 156 -7.14 -2.15 4.93
N PHE A 157 -7.06 -1.45 6.04
CA PHE A 157 -5.82 -1.02 6.68
C PHE A 157 -5.77 -1.65 8.07
N MET A 158 -4.88 -2.62 8.25
CA MET A 158 -4.67 -3.36 9.49
C MET A 158 -3.21 -3.76 9.63
N HIS A 159 -2.72 -4.05 10.83
CA HIS A 159 -1.29 -4.21 11.07
C HIS A 159 -0.72 -5.53 10.52
N ALA A 160 -1.45 -6.63 10.69
CA ALA A 160 -0.98 -7.99 10.39
C ALA A 160 -1.87 -8.71 9.35
N TYR A 161 -1.49 -9.91 8.93
CA TYR A 161 -2.31 -10.72 8.02
C TYR A 161 -3.58 -11.21 8.73
N PRO A 162 -4.69 -11.44 7.99
CA PRO A 162 -5.86 -12.12 8.54
C PRO A 162 -5.53 -13.46 9.23
N ALA A 163 -4.59 -14.22 8.68
CA ALA A 163 -4.16 -15.50 9.25
C ALA A 163 -3.50 -15.39 10.63
N ASP A 164 -3.01 -14.20 11.00
CA ASP A 164 -2.38 -13.96 12.30
C ASP A 164 -3.42 -13.70 13.41
N LEU A 165 -4.72 -13.58 13.06
CA LEU A 165 -5.79 -13.28 14.02
C LEU A 165 -6.33 -14.52 14.77
N GLY A 166 -5.55 -15.60 14.80
CA GLY A 166 -5.85 -16.80 15.58
C GLY A 166 -7.22 -17.42 15.26
N GLU A 167 -8.11 -17.47 16.25
CA GLU A 167 -9.45 -18.06 16.10
C GLU A 167 -10.35 -17.29 15.13
N GLU A 168 -10.09 -16.00 14.88
CA GLU A 168 -10.87 -15.15 13.97
C GLU A 168 -10.36 -15.23 12.51
N ALA A 169 -9.23 -15.89 12.27
CA ALA A 169 -8.54 -15.91 10.97
C ALA A 169 -9.40 -16.47 9.82
N GLU A 170 -10.04 -17.62 10.04
CA GLU A 170 -10.86 -18.27 9.02
C GLU A 170 -12.09 -17.43 8.67
N GLU A 171 -12.78 -16.90 9.69
CA GLU A 171 -13.97 -16.08 9.50
C GLU A 171 -13.64 -14.76 8.81
N LEU A 172 -12.55 -14.09 9.20
CA LEU A 172 -12.10 -12.85 8.56
C LEU A 172 -11.73 -13.09 7.09
N THR A 173 -10.95 -14.14 6.82
CA THR A 173 -10.55 -14.51 5.45
C THR A 173 -11.79 -14.75 4.59
N GLN A 174 -12.76 -15.51 5.09
CA GLN A 174 -14.01 -15.75 4.39
C GLN A 174 -14.83 -14.47 4.16
N LEU A 175 -14.85 -13.57 5.14
CA LEU A 175 -15.54 -12.29 5.04
C LEU A 175 -14.92 -11.39 3.94
N LEU A 176 -13.59 -11.30 3.89
CA LEU A 176 -12.87 -10.56 2.84
C LEU A 176 -13.14 -11.17 1.46
N ASP A 177 -13.06 -12.50 1.34
CA ASP A 177 -13.32 -13.25 0.10
C ASP A 177 -14.71 -12.99 -0.52
N GLN A 178 -15.71 -12.73 0.33
CA GLN A 178 -17.10 -12.51 -0.08
C GLN A 178 -17.42 -11.02 -0.34
N SER A 179 -16.47 -10.13 -0.09
CA SER A 179 -16.59 -8.68 -0.20
C SER A 179 -16.06 -8.13 -1.53
N SER A 180 -16.04 -6.80 -1.67
CA SER A 180 -15.36 -6.07 -2.74
C SER A 180 -13.95 -5.59 -2.32
N THR A 181 -13.34 -6.22 -1.31
CA THR A 181 -11.98 -5.89 -0.88
C THR A 181 -10.98 -6.28 -1.95
N VAL A 182 -10.18 -5.30 -2.39
CA VAL A 182 -9.13 -5.50 -3.40
C VAL A 182 -7.74 -5.45 -2.77
N LEU A 183 -7.60 -4.79 -1.63
CA LEU A 183 -6.31 -4.57 -0.96
C LEU A 183 -6.47 -4.60 0.57
N VAL A 184 -5.61 -5.35 1.24
CA VAL A 184 -5.26 -5.20 2.66
C VAL A 184 -3.83 -4.65 2.76
N ALA A 185 -3.69 -3.44 3.27
CA ALA A 185 -2.40 -2.77 3.45
C ALA A 185 -1.90 -2.93 4.90
N MET A 186 -0.73 -3.55 5.04
CA MET A 186 -0.23 -4.11 6.30
C MET A 186 1.18 -3.65 6.65
N GLY A 187 1.57 -3.80 7.91
CA GLY A 187 2.94 -3.64 8.41
C GLY A 187 3.46 -5.00 8.88
N HIS A 188 4.02 -5.02 10.09
CA HIS A 188 4.37 -6.19 10.90
C HIS A 188 5.52 -7.06 10.35
N THR A 189 5.56 -7.32 9.04
CA THR A 189 6.54 -8.24 8.44
C THR A 189 7.95 -7.67 8.39
N HIS A 190 8.11 -6.34 8.45
CA HIS A 190 9.36 -5.58 8.33
C HIS A 190 10.07 -5.63 6.97
N TYR A 191 9.58 -6.38 6.01
CA TYR A 191 10.06 -6.40 4.62
C TYR A 191 8.93 -6.10 3.65
N ASN A 192 9.28 -5.80 2.41
CA ASN A 192 8.26 -5.69 1.38
C ASN A 192 7.74 -7.09 1.07
N GLU A 193 6.43 -7.27 1.14
CA GLU A 193 5.78 -8.52 0.78
C GLU A 193 4.47 -8.25 0.08
N ILE A 194 4.21 -9.04 -0.95
CA ILE A 194 2.91 -9.07 -1.60
C ILE A 194 2.47 -10.52 -1.72
N ALA A 195 1.26 -10.80 -1.23
CA ALA A 195 0.53 -12.03 -1.44
C ALA A 195 -0.84 -11.73 -2.05
N HIS A 196 -1.46 -12.71 -2.68
CA HIS A 196 -2.85 -12.56 -3.12
C HIS A 196 -3.57 -13.89 -3.18
N ASP A 197 -4.85 -13.89 -2.83
CA ASP A 197 -5.76 -15.05 -2.93
C ASP A 197 -6.59 -15.04 -4.23
N GLY A 198 -6.22 -14.16 -5.16
CA GLY A 198 -6.93 -13.93 -6.40
C GLY A 198 -8.12 -12.97 -6.27
N ARG A 199 -8.60 -12.60 -5.08
CA ARG A 199 -9.63 -11.57 -4.89
C ARG A 199 -9.11 -10.35 -4.17
N THR A 200 -8.21 -10.57 -3.22
CA THR A 200 -7.59 -9.58 -2.38
C THR A 200 -6.08 -9.67 -2.50
N ILE A 201 -5.43 -8.52 -2.61
CA ILE A 201 -3.98 -8.39 -2.45
C ILE A 201 -3.68 -8.02 -1.02
N TYR A 202 -2.69 -8.67 -0.43
CA TYR A 202 -2.12 -8.35 0.87
C TYR A 202 -0.76 -7.73 0.61
N ALA A 203 -0.56 -6.48 1.02
CA ALA A 203 0.68 -5.75 0.76
C ALA A 203 1.27 -5.22 2.05
N ALA A 204 2.46 -5.71 2.39
CA ALA A 204 3.27 -5.19 3.47
C ALA A 204 4.38 -4.27 2.93
N THR A 205 4.60 -3.15 3.61
CA THR A 205 5.73 -2.25 3.32
C THR A 205 6.83 -2.47 4.32
N ARG A 206 8.06 -2.61 3.82
CA ARG A 206 9.28 -2.71 4.63
C ARG A 206 9.32 -1.68 5.75
N SER A 207 9.75 -2.13 6.92
CA SER A 207 9.96 -1.31 8.10
C SER A 207 10.91 -0.14 7.82
N THR A 208 10.75 0.96 8.55
CA THR A 208 11.76 2.03 8.63
C THR A 208 12.73 1.76 9.79
N GLY A 209 12.24 1.18 10.89
CA GLY A 209 12.97 1.03 12.13
C GLY A 209 13.73 -0.28 12.34
N GLN A 210 13.19 -1.37 11.79
CA GLN A 210 13.69 -2.73 11.94
C GLN A 210 13.79 -3.43 10.58
N ILE A 211 14.50 -2.80 9.64
CA ILE A 211 14.65 -3.34 8.28
C ILE A 211 15.31 -4.71 8.32
N GLU A 212 14.56 -5.73 7.88
CA GLU A 212 15.07 -7.10 7.78
C GLU A 212 15.79 -7.38 6.46
N GLU A 213 15.50 -6.56 5.44
CA GLU A 213 16.05 -6.76 4.11
C GLU A 213 15.96 -5.49 3.26
N GLY A 214 17.03 -5.14 2.52
CA GLY A 214 16.98 -4.09 1.50
C GLY A 214 17.18 -2.66 2.03
N PRO A 215 17.08 -1.64 1.16
CA PRO A 215 17.24 -0.24 1.56
C PRO A 215 15.97 0.31 2.22
N VAL A 216 16.15 1.32 3.08
CA VAL A 216 15.08 2.15 3.63
C VAL A 216 14.33 2.92 2.53
N GLY A 217 13.04 3.14 2.72
CA GLY A 217 12.16 3.78 1.75
C GLY A 217 10.70 3.71 2.17
N PHE A 218 9.82 3.86 1.19
CA PHE A 218 8.36 3.83 1.39
C PHE A 218 7.69 3.28 0.14
N SER A 219 6.45 2.80 0.24
CA SER A 219 5.72 2.29 -0.91
C SER A 219 4.67 3.28 -1.39
N PHE A 220 4.49 3.33 -2.71
CA PHE A 220 3.31 3.89 -3.35
C PHE A 220 2.34 2.77 -3.63
N ALA A 221 1.08 3.00 -3.31
CA ALA A 221 -0.03 2.12 -3.66
C ALA A 221 -1.14 2.92 -4.33
N ALA A 222 -1.83 2.28 -5.27
CA ALA A 222 -2.98 2.87 -5.92
C ALA A 222 -4.08 1.83 -6.19
N VAL A 223 -5.33 2.30 -6.14
CA VAL A 223 -6.50 1.55 -6.58
C VAL A 223 -7.20 2.33 -7.68
N ASP A 224 -7.15 1.79 -8.90
CA ASP A 224 -7.74 2.39 -10.10
C ASP A 224 -8.89 1.52 -10.60
N GLY A 225 -10.10 1.84 -10.14
CA GLY A 225 -11.23 0.92 -10.22
C GLY A 225 -10.95 -0.32 -9.36
N ASN A 226 -10.72 -1.46 -10.01
CA ASN A 226 -10.39 -2.73 -9.35
C ASN A 226 -8.92 -3.15 -9.58
N VAL A 227 -8.10 -2.28 -10.16
CA VAL A 227 -6.68 -2.54 -10.37
C VAL A 227 -5.90 -2.01 -9.18
N VAL A 228 -5.15 -2.90 -8.52
CA VAL A 228 -4.19 -2.54 -7.48
C VAL A 228 -2.80 -2.45 -8.10
N SER A 229 -2.14 -1.32 -7.85
CA SER A 229 -0.73 -1.12 -8.21
C SER A 229 0.09 -0.80 -6.98
N TRP A 230 1.32 -1.31 -6.95
CA TRP A 230 2.25 -1.10 -5.84
C TRP A 230 3.68 -0.95 -6.36
N ARG A 231 4.45 -0.02 -5.78
CA ARG A 231 5.88 0.15 -6.07
C ARG A 231 6.61 0.73 -4.86
N PHE A 232 7.74 0.13 -4.50
CA PHE A 232 8.62 0.66 -3.47
C PHE A 232 9.56 1.74 -4.04
N LYS A 233 9.74 2.82 -3.29
CA LYS A 233 10.72 3.87 -3.55
C LYS A 233 11.77 3.90 -2.44
N PRO A 234 13.01 3.40 -2.70
CA PRO A 234 14.14 3.65 -1.82
C PRO A 234 14.42 5.14 -1.65
N LEU A 235 14.90 5.55 -0.48
CA LEU A 235 15.29 6.95 -0.21
C LEU A 235 16.41 7.45 -1.12
N GLU A 236 17.28 6.56 -1.59
CA GLU A 236 18.39 6.89 -2.48
C GLU A 236 18.00 6.94 -3.97
N SER A 237 16.79 6.52 -4.32
CA SER A 237 16.33 6.59 -5.70
C SER A 237 15.95 8.03 -6.06
N SER A 238 16.28 8.45 -7.28
CA SER A 238 15.96 9.78 -7.80
C SER A 238 14.45 10.01 -7.96
N TRP A 239 14.10 11.27 -8.20
CA TRP A 239 12.82 11.68 -8.76
C TRP A 239 13.02 12.07 -10.24
N PRO A 240 11.98 12.13 -11.09
CA PRO A 240 10.58 11.78 -10.82
C PRO A 240 10.41 10.30 -10.46
N PHE A 241 9.22 9.93 -9.98
CA PHE A 241 8.84 8.54 -9.72
C PHE A 241 7.53 8.26 -10.44
N VAL A 242 7.45 7.23 -11.27
CA VAL A 242 6.25 6.83 -12.02
C VAL A 242 5.75 5.46 -11.58
N MET A 243 4.44 5.26 -11.60
CA MET A 243 3.82 3.96 -11.36
C MET A 243 2.67 3.76 -12.33
N ILE A 244 2.67 2.64 -13.05
CA ILE A 244 1.53 2.24 -13.88
C ILE A 244 0.38 1.87 -12.93
N THR A 245 -0.77 2.54 -13.05
CA THR A 245 -1.97 2.30 -12.23
C THR A 245 -3.02 1.46 -12.96
N SER A 246 -2.93 1.37 -14.28
CA SER A 246 -3.74 0.44 -15.08
C SER A 246 -3.08 0.18 -16.45
N PRO A 247 -3.13 -1.05 -16.99
CA PRO A 247 -3.68 -2.25 -16.37
C PRO A 247 -2.80 -2.79 -15.23
N ALA A 248 -3.27 -3.86 -14.55
CA ALA A 248 -2.49 -4.53 -13.51
C ALA A 248 -1.29 -5.27 -14.10
N ASP A 249 -0.20 -5.37 -13.33
CA ASP A 249 0.78 -6.44 -13.55
C ASP A 249 0.10 -7.79 -13.27
N ARG A 250 0.41 -8.82 -14.06
CA ARG A 250 -0.14 -10.18 -13.92
C ARG A 250 0.02 -10.77 -12.52
N ARG A 251 1.04 -10.35 -11.77
CA ARG A 251 1.27 -10.77 -10.37
C ARG A 251 0.30 -10.13 -9.38
N LEU A 252 -0.35 -9.03 -9.77
CA LEU A 252 -1.33 -8.27 -8.99
C LEU A 252 -2.73 -8.33 -9.64
N ALA A 253 -2.94 -9.25 -10.59
CA ALA A 253 -4.23 -9.37 -11.27
C ALA A 253 -5.23 -10.12 -10.38
N LEU A 254 -6.42 -9.53 -10.20
CA LEU A 254 -7.53 -10.11 -9.44
C LEU A 254 -8.52 -10.83 -10.38
N ARG A 255 -9.05 -11.98 -9.94
CA ARG A 255 -9.98 -12.85 -10.65
C ARG A 255 -11.25 -12.10 -11.03
N GLY A 256 -11.65 -12.21 -12.30
CA GLY A 256 -12.93 -11.67 -12.78
C GLY A 256 -13.05 -10.15 -12.72
N HIS A 257 -11.96 -9.42 -12.45
CA HIS A 257 -11.95 -7.95 -12.42
C HIS A 257 -11.32 -7.35 -13.69
N GLN A 258 -10.70 -8.19 -14.53
CA GLN A 258 -10.29 -7.88 -15.91
C GLN A 258 -11.06 -8.77 -16.89
N THR A 259 -12.39 -8.73 -16.87
CA THR A 259 -13.23 -9.46 -17.85
C THR A 259 -13.10 -8.89 -19.26
N GLU A 260 -12.67 -7.64 -19.36
CA GLU A 260 -12.42 -6.96 -20.61
C GLU A 260 -10.93 -6.64 -20.74
N ARG A 261 -10.41 -6.87 -21.94
CA ARG A 261 -9.05 -6.52 -22.30
C ARG A 261 -8.79 -5.04 -22.02
N ALA A 262 -7.63 -4.74 -21.43
CA ALA A 262 -7.19 -3.38 -21.21
C ALA A 262 -7.17 -2.58 -22.53
N ARG A 263 -7.84 -1.42 -22.52
CA ARG A 263 -7.95 -0.48 -23.66
C ARG A 263 -7.20 0.83 -23.45
N GLU A 264 -6.63 1.01 -22.27
CA GLU A 264 -5.92 2.22 -21.88
C GLU A 264 -4.75 1.85 -20.96
N VAL A 265 -3.63 2.55 -21.10
CA VAL A 265 -2.55 2.60 -20.11
C VAL A 265 -2.71 3.87 -19.29
N ARG A 266 -2.68 3.74 -17.98
CA ARG A 266 -2.75 4.83 -17.02
C ARG A 266 -1.55 4.74 -16.09
N ALA A 267 -0.90 5.87 -15.84
CA ALA A 267 0.23 5.95 -14.92
C ALA A 267 0.17 7.25 -14.12
N CYS A 268 0.62 7.20 -12.87
CA CYS A 268 0.80 8.38 -12.04
C CYS A 268 2.29 8.66 -11.88
N ALA A 269 2.68 9.94 -11.97
CA ALA A 269 4.03 10.36 -11.66
C ALA A 269 4.06 11.45 -10.60
N TRP A 270 5.10 11.41 -9.78
CA TRP A 270 5.36 12.32 -8.68
C TRP A 270 6.77 12.90 -8.84
N GLY A 271 6.95 14.14 -8.41
CA GLY A 271 8.19 14.88 -8.58
C GLY A 271 7.95 16.38 -8.38
N ALA A 272 8.96 17.07 -7.85
CA ALA A 272 8.89 18.52 -7.61
C ALA A 272 8.99 19.33 -8.90
N ALA A 273 9.70 18.82 -9.90
CA ALA A 273 9.82 19.40 -11.21
C ALA A 273 8.67 18.91 -12.11
N PRO A 274 8.02 19.80 -12.89
CA PRO A 274 7.02 19.42 -13.87
C PRO A 274 7.54 18.39 -14.87
N VAL A 275 6.72 17.37 -15.14
CA VAL A 275 6.93 16.40 -16.20
C VAL A 275 6.73 17.09 -17.55
N VAL A 276 7.75 17.01 -18.43
CA VAL A 276 7.69 17.61 -19.78
C VAL A 276 7.44 16.55 -20.87
N ARG A 277 7.66 15.27 -20.54
CA ARG A 277 7.43 14.16 -21.46
C ARG A 277 6.96 12.94 -20.69
N ALA A 278 5.85 12.35 -21.10
CA ALA A 278 5.37 11.06 -20.65
C ALA A 278 5.08 10.20 -21.87
N GLN A 279 5.63 8.99 -21.89
CA GLN A 279 5.51 8.07 -23.02
C GLN A 279 5.36 6.64 -22.52
N PHE A 280 4.71 5.80 -23.32
CA PHE A 280 4.65 4.36 -23.08
C PHE A 280 5.09 3.58 -24.31
N ARG A 281 5.50 2.34 -24.11
CA ARG A 281 5.71 1.38 -25.21
C ARG A 281 5.22 -0.01 -24.81
N VAL A 282 4.97 -0.81 -25.82
CA VAL A 282 4.60 -2.22 -25.68
C VAL A 282 5.75 -3.07 -26.20
N ASP A 283 6.29 -3.93 -25.35
CA ASP A 283 7.54 -4.66 -25.57
C ASP A 283 8.65 -3.74 -26.14
N GLU A 284 9.31 -4.15 -27.23
CA GLU A 284 10.34 -3.38 -27.95
C GLU A 284 9.75 -2.50 -29.06
N GLY A 285 8.45 -2.20 -29.00
CA GLY A 285 7.80 -1.26 -29.90
C GLY A 285 8.26 0.19 -29.72
N PRO A 286 7.85 1.09 -30.62
CA PRO A 286 8.18 2.50 -30.52
C PRO A 286 7.50 3.15 -29.30
N TRP A 287 8.16 4.15 -28.72
CA TRP A 287 7.57 5.01 -27.71
C TRP A 287 6.42 5.84 -28.28
N GLN A 288 5.29 5.82 -27.58
CA GLN A 288 4.08 6.55 -27.91
C GLN A 288 3.81 7.61 -26.82
N PRO A 289 3.43 8.83 -27.18
CA PRO A 289 3.15 9.88 -26.20
C PRO A 289 1.92 9.54 -25.36
N MET A 290 1.96 9.92 -24.08
CA MET A 290 0.79 9.89 -23.19
C MET A 290 0.22 11.30 -23.01
N SER A 291 -1.10 11.38 -22.85
CA SER A 291 -1.80 12.62 -22.52
C SER A 291 -1.67 12.91 -21.03
N MET A 292 -1.32 14.14 -20.68
CA MET A 292 -1.28 14.60 -19.29
C MET A 292 -2.69 14.97 -18.80
N GLY A 293 -3.14 14.29 -17.75
CA GLY A 293 -4.35 14.59 -17.01
C GLY A 293 -4.08 15.42 -15.75
N GLU A 294 -5.02 15.38 -14.82
CA GLU A 294 -4.90 16.12 -13.55
C GLU A 294 -3.99 15.39 -12.54
N ARG A 295 -3.39 16.16 -11.63
CA ARG A 295 -2.63 15.65 -10.46
C ARG A 295 -1.61 14.56 -10.80
N GLY A 296 -0.87 14.72 -11.90
CA GLY A 296 0.19 13.78 -12.29
C GLY A 296 -0.29 12.47 -12.90
N LEU A 297 -1.58 12.36 -13.27
CA LEU A 297 -2.10 11.23 -14.04
C LEU A 297 -1.75 11.39 -15.52
N PHE A 298 -1.31 10.32 -16.17
CA PHE A 298 -1.05 10.23 -17.60
C PHE A 298 -1.81 9.05 -18.19
N THR A 299 -2.41 9.24 -19.37
CA THR A 299 -3.17 8.19 -20.04
C THR A 299 -2.84 8.07 -21.53
N ALA A 300 -2.97 6.86 -22.08
CA ALA A 300 -2.87 6.62 -23.51
C ALA A 300 -3.71 5.41 -23.94
N PRO A 301 -4.32 5.43 -25.14
CA PRO A 301 -5.04 4.27 -25.65
C PRO A 301 -4.10 3.08 -25.82
N LEU A 302 -4.58 1.89 -25.47
CA LEU A 302 -3.88 0.63 -25.61
C LEU A 302 -4.60 -0.26 -26.62
N ASP A 303 -3.98 -0.47 -27.77
CA ASP A 303 -4.50 -1.35 -28.83
C ASP A 303 -3.46 -2.44 -29.14
N VAL A 304 -3.56 -3.55 -28.42
CA VAL A 304 -2.62 -4.68 -28.52
C VAL A 304 -3.43 -5.95 -28.70
N ASP A 305 -3.38 -6.57 -29.88
CA ASP A 305 -4.15 -7.78 -30.19
C ASP A 305 -3.45 -9.11 -29.84
N ARG A 306 -2.90 -9.20 -28.62
CA ARG A 306 -2.45 -10.47 -28.00
C ARG A 306 -2.68 -10.49 -26.48
N GLN A 307 -2.61 -11.67 -25.88
CA GLN A 307 -2.93 -11.90 -24.47
C GLN A 307 -1.84 -11.44 -23.50
N ARG A 308 -0.58 -11.57 -23.91
CA ARG A 308 0.60 -11.30 -23.08
C ARG A 308 1.52 -10.29 -23.74
N PHE A 309 1.93 -9.30 -22.97
CA PHE A 309 2.88 -8.27 -23.39
C PHE A 309 3.42 -7.49 -22.19
N ARG A 310 4.51 -6.78 -22.39
CA ARG A 310 5.09 -5.85 -21.42
C ARG A 310 4.65 -4.43 -21.75
N ILE A 311 4.28 -3.68 -20.73
CA ILE A 311 4.06 -2.23 -20.83
C ILE A 311 5.16 -1.55 -20.06
N GLU A 312 5.80 -0.57 -20.70
CA GLU A 312 6.75 0.33 -20.05
C GLU A 312 6.22 1.75 -20.17
N VAL A 313 6.25 2.50 -19.07
CA VAL A 313 5.94 3.93 -19.04
C VAL A 313 7.17 4.68 -18.55
N CYS A 314 7.62 5.66 -19.31
CA CYS A 314 8.73 6.54 -18.96
C CYS A 314 8.23 7.99 -18.85
N VAL A 315 8.64 8.65 -17.77
CA VAL A 315 8.43 10.10 -17.58
C VAL A 315 9.77 10.81 -17.50
N THR A 316 9.86 11.99 -18.12
CA THR A 316 11.02 12.88 -18.04
C THR A 316 10.54 14.25 -17.57
N ASP A 317 11.21 14.82 -16.57
CA ASP A 317 10.92 16.15 -16.05
C ASP A 317 11.70 17.26 -16.78
N GLN A 318 11.41 18.51 -16.45
CA GLN A 318 12.07 19.68 -17.06
C GLN A 318 13.58 19.78 -16.76
N ARG A 319 14.12 18.95 -15.87
CA ARG A 319 15.55 18.85 -15.55
C ARG A 319 16.23 17.71 -16.31
N ASP A 320 15.49 17.05 -17.21
CA ASP A 320 15.93 15.86 -17.94
C ASP A 320 16.18 14.64 -17.03
N GLU A 321 15.62 14.65 -15.81
CA GLU A 321 15.59 13.48 -14.93
C GLU A 321 14.41 12.59 -15.33
N SER A 322 14.61 11.28 -15.31
CA SER A 322 13.59 10.33 -15.75
C SER A 322 13.47 9.12 -14.84
N ASP A 323 12.29 8.54 -14.84
CA ASP A 323 12.02 7.24 -14.24
C ASP A 323 11.11 6.42 -15.17
N THR A 324 11.21 5.10 -15.06
CA THR A 324 10.46 4.15 -15.87
C THR A 324 9.84 3.10 -14.98
N ASP A 325 8.56 2.85 -15.20
CA ASP A 325 7.86 1.73 -14.60
C ASP A 325 7.45 0.70 -15.65
N THR A 326 7.51 -0.57 -15.25
CA THR A 326 7.31 -1.70 -16.14
C THR A 326 6.37 -2.72 -15.49
N ILE A 327 5.40 -3.19 -16.26
CA ILE A 327 4.51 -4.29 -15.88
C ILE A 327 4.46 -5.36 -16.96
N ALA A 328 4.25 -6.61 -16.53
CA ALA A 328 3.89 -7.71 -17.42
C ALA A 328 2.37 -7.89 -17.38
N TYR A 329 1.70 -7.64 -18.50
CA TYR A 329 0.26 -7.86 -18.65
C TYR A 329 -0.03 -9.28 -19.11
N ASP A 330 -1.04 -9.92 -18.53
CA ASP A 330 -1.57 -11.22 -18.94
C ASP A 330 -3.08 -11.26 -18.68
N ASP A 331 -3.89 -11.40 -19.74
CA ASP A 331 -5.34 -11.59 -19.64
C ASP A 331 -5.75 -13.07 -19.69
N ALA A 332 -4.79 -14.00 -19.68
CA ALA A 332 -5.06 -15.42 -19.51
C ALA A 332 -5.58 -15.68 -18.09
N GLY A 333 -6.89 -15.54 -17.91
CA GLY A 333 -7.59 -15.78 -16.67
C GLY A 333 -7.59 -17.26 -16.32
N ASP A 334 -6.59 -17.72 -15.58
CA ASP A 334 -6.75 -18.81 -14.63
C ASP A 334 -5.53 -18.90 -13.71
N LEU A 335 -5.69 -18.41 -12.49
CA LEU A 335 -4.77 -18.74 -11.42
C LEU A 335 -5.60 -19.37 -10.32
N ASP A 336 -5.31 -20.64 -10.01
CA ASP A 336 -6.01 -21.38 -8.97
C ASP A 336 -5.51 -21.02 -7.57
N TRP A 337 -5.90 -19.83 -7.09
CA TRP A 337 -5.52 -19.36 -5.77
C TRP A 337 -6.51 -19.87 -4.72
N ARG A 338 -5.96 -20.47 -3.66
CA ARG A 338 -6.71 -20.77 -2.43
C ARG A 338 -6.72 -19.54 -1.55
N SER A 339 -7.86 -19.18 -0.99
CA SER A 339 -7.90 -18.12 0.00
C SER A 339 -7.30 -18.60 1.33
N THR A 340 -6.29 -17.88 1.80
CA THR A 340 -5.56 -18.21 3.02
C THR A 340 -5.44 -17.03 3.99
N GLY A 341 -5.71 -15.80 3.52
CA GLY A 341 -5.49 -14.60 4.32
C GLY A 341 -4.06 -14.47 4.85
N SER A 342 -3.07 -15.07 4.17
CA SER A 342 -1.69 -15.24 4.64
C SER A 342 -0.67 -15.04 3.52
N ASP A 343 0.61 -15.11 3.88
CA ASP A 343 1.76 -15.12 2.95
C ASP A 343 1.89 -16.42 2.12
N SER A 344 1.00 -17.40 2.28
CA SER A 344 1.10 -18.71 1.59
C SER A 344 1.04 -18.59 0.06
N ASN A 345 0.40 -17.54 -0.45
CA ASN A 345 0.39 -17.18 -1.88
C ASN A 345 1.24 -15.94 -2.16
N ALA A 346 2.35 -15.74 -1.44
CA ALA A 346 3.30 -14.69 -1.73
C ALA A 346 3.79 -14.79 -3.19
N ILE A 347 3.87 -13.66 -3.89
CA ILE A 347 4.29 -13.62 -5.30
C ILE A 347 5.78 -13.90 -5.48
N GLY A 348 6.53 -14.03 -4.37
CA GLY A 348 7.96 -14.26 -4.34
C GLY A 348 8.78 -13.03 -4.70
N ALA A 349 10.01 -13.28 -5.17
CA ALA A 349 10.94 -12.21 -5.53
C ALA A 349 10.48 -11.45 -6.78
N TRP A 350 10.46 -10.12 -6.68
CA TRP A 350 10.35 -9.16 -7.76
C TRP A 350 11.32 -7.99 -7.48
N PRO A 351 12.63 -8.18 -7.74
CA PRO A 351 13.67 -7.23 -7.34
C PRO A 351 13.49 -5.83 -7.90
N GLU A 352 12.92 -5.69 -9.10
CA GLU A 352 12.61 -4.39 -9.72
C GLU A 352 11.57 -3.57 -8.92
N ARG A 353 10.81 -4.21 -8.03
CA ARG A 353 9.91 -3.56 -7.06
C ARG A 353 10.47 -3.58 -5.63
N HIS A 354 11.72 -3.99 -5.44
CA HIS A 354 12.34 -4.21 -4.12
C HIS A 354 11.61 -5.24 -3.26
N LEU A 355 11.00 -6.24 -3.90
CA LEU A 355 10.55 -7.48 -3.29
C LEU A 355 11.64 -8.52 -3.52
N PHE A 356 12.40 -8.87 -2.50
CA PHE A 356 13.55 -9.75 -2.68
C PHE A 356 13.25 -11.21 -2.33
N GLY A 357 12.16 -11.45 -1.58
CA GLY A 357 11.63 -12.79 -1.31
C GLY A 357 12.52 -13.64 -0.42
N THR A 358 13.46 -13.06 0.34
CA THR A 358 14.28 -13.84 1.25
C THR A 358 13.52 -14.21 2.52
N GLN A 359 12.61 -13.33 2.99
CA GLN A 359 11.76 -13.56 4.17
C GLN A 359 12.58 -14.06 5.39
N LEU A 360 13.82 -13.58 5.54
CA LEU A 360 14.84 -14.16 6.42
C LEU A 360 14.79 -13.68 7.87
N GLY A 361 13.84 -12.81 8.23
CA GLY A 361 13.87 -12.22 9.55
C GLY A 361 13.03 -12.92 10.61
N PRO A 362 13.12 -12.41 11.85
CA PRO A 362 12.60 -13.03 13.06
C PRO A 362 11.11 -13.34 13.03
N ASN A 363 10.31 -12.54 12.32
CA ASN A 363 8.86 -12.75 12.19
C ASN A 363 8.51 -14.09 11.53
N ARG A 364 9.35 -14.60 10.61
CA ARG A 364 9.15 -15.91 9.98
C ARG A 364 9.88 -17.06 10.68
N HIS A 365 10.95 -16.76 11.41
CA HIS A 365 11.84 -17.78 11.97
C HIS A 365 11.87 -17.85 13.50
N GLY A 366 11.03 -17.09 14.19
CA GLY A 366 10.92 -17.09 15.66
C GLY A 366 12.24 -16.77 16.37
N ARG A 367 13.20 -16.14 15.68
CA ARG A 367 14.44 -15.69 16.30
C ARG A 367 14.12 -14.40 17.03
N LYS A 368 14.54 -14.27 18.29
CA LYS A 368 14.52 -12.95 18.94
C LYS A 368 15.76 -12.19 18.45
N TRP A 369 15.61 -10.89 18.19
CA TRP A 369 16.74 -9.98 18.02
C TRP A 369 17.66 -10.04 19.24
#